data_AF-A0A951SQS9-F1
#
_entry.id   AF-A0A951SQS9-F1
#
_cell.length_a   1.000
_cell.length_b   1.000
_cell.length_c   1.000
_cell.angle_alpha   90.00
_cell.angle_beta   90.00
_cell.angle_gamma   90.00
#
_symmetry.space_group_name_H-M   'P 1'
#
loop_
_entity.id
_entity.type
_entity.pdbx_description
1 polymer ?
#
loop_
_entity_poly.entity_id
_entity_poly.type
_entity_poly.pdbx_seq_one_letter_code
_entity_poly.pdbx_strand_id
1 'polypeptide(L)'
;MKHLILSIALFLYSSSFSIEAYSQGAGGDFYLINEDNSIIVEFEITCVSIPFEGLNNQLNGFAQYNRVGVQQNGSSGRIFESNTVTNYNGILRYKFEGGYHINFLGFLATADLQPPVNGKALPLGKFKITVKVQGTDEKYSLYFNNLDSKYGTGNWQGENIYGADWYVKLRADLPAYNRLAIHYAHGGQYVYDTVSSADTLANGEPSKEFKVWEILYDRDEPWEKNFYARTIPFPVKDSIINPSNGDTQYEYILGTTVTLDTIFPNLGANDKYGYNTIPTTDYYFNPVIDATERGNHTFTPGVISSVHWAYDRIFACKIIATTGDTLIISNDKHFWVNGTNTVHLGAIRGDTLIFETGSHLILNDDASLRAMKGGTIIDKGATKDFSSGSFVTVMANSKLIVDGLNVTYPANARIEIEANGYLILKDNSTLIFDGEGAHLEIHPDANLILGENSKIEFRNGAYLDADGITFSGDSGAIWGGLVFHNAGGQTQIKNCTFNDAKISIDIKNTTGCYADLEKRITGNTFNQPSIGSHSIRAENVFKLLLQGNTFNIAANKTGVEILNRINAGNSQEDGGN
;
A
#
# COMPACT_ATOMS: atom_id res chain seq x y z
N MET A 1 -44.27 37.58 0.97
CA MET A 1 -43.55 38.20 2.12
C MET A 1 -43.08 37.17 3.16
N LYS A 2 -43.89 36.17 3.55
CA LYS A 2 -43.47 35.09 4.48
C LYS A 2 -42.37 34.15 3.95
N HIS A 3 -42.28 33.92 2.63
CA HIS A 3 -41.19 33.12 2.04
C HIS A 3 -39.85 33.87 1.95
N LEU A 4 -39.86 35.22 1.91
CA LEU A 4 -38.64 36.02 1.82
C LEU A 4 -37.91 36.10 3.19
N ILE A 5 -38.67 36.04 4.29
CA ILE A 5 -38.14 36.11 5.65
C ILE A 5 -37.47 34.79 6.07
N LEU A 6 -37.93 33.63 5.56
CA LEU A 6 -37.33 32.33 5.86
C LEU A 6 -35.98 32.13 5.13
N SER A 7 -35.86 32.61 3.88
CA SER A 7 -34.61 32.56 3.11
C SER A 7 -33.52 33.49 3.67
N ILE A 8 -33.90 34.66 4.20
CA ILE A 8 -32.97 35.61 4.84
C ILE A 8 -32.54 35.10 6.23
N ALA A 9 -33.42 34.41 6.96
CA ALA A 9 -33.06 33.78 8.23
C ALA A 9 -32.08 32.61 8.07
N LEU A 10 -32.22 31.77 7.04
CA LEU A 10 -31.22 30.72 6.74
C LEU A 10 -29.86 31.29 6.29
N PHE A 11 -29.85 32.40 5.56
CA PHE A 11 -28.62 33.08 5.12
C PHE A 11 -27.90 33.83 6.25
N LEU A 12 -28.62 34.31 7.26
CA LEU A 12 -28.06 34.97 8.44
C LEU A 12 -27.68 33.99 9.56
N TYR A 13 -28.31 32.81 9.62
CA TYR A 13 -27.87 31.74 10.52
C TYR A 13 -26.62 31.02 9.99
N SER A 14 -26.43 30.87 8.67
CA SER A 14 -25.19 30.29 8.12
C SER A 14 -23.97 31.21 8.27
N SER A 15 -24.15 32.54 8.22
CA SER A 15 -23.07 33.51 8.43
C SER A 15 -22.63 33.66 9.89
N SER A 16 -23.45 33.20 10.83
CA SER A 16 -23.14 33.25 12.27
C SER A 16 -22.29 32.06 12.72
N PHE A 17 -22.40 30.91 12.04
CA PHE A 17 -21.56 29.73 12.31
C PHE A 17 -20.17 29.85 11.68
N SER A 18 -20.04 30.56 10.55
CA SER A 18 -18.73 30.73 9.92
C SER A 18 -17.78 31.55 10.80
N ILE A 19 -18.24 32.62 11.46
CA ILE A 19 -17.38 33.50 12.28
C ILE A 19 -16.85 32.79 13.54
N GLU A 20 -17.60 31.89 14.17
CA GLU A 20 -17.09 31.13 15.32
C GLU A 20 -16.13 30.01 14.88
N ALA A 21 -16.37 29.35 13.73
CA ALA A 21 -15.42 28.42 13.13
C ALA A 21 -14.08 29.09 12.78
N TYR A 22 -14.10 30.35 12.30
CA TYR A 22 -12.90 31.15 12.03
C TYR A 22 -12.06 31.47 13.28
N SER A 23 -12.67 31.52 14.48
CA SER A 23 -11.96 31.76 15.73
C SER A 23 -11.40 30.49 16.38
N GLN A 24 -11.80 29.31 15.89
CA GLN A 24 -11.55 28.00 16.49
C GLN A 24 -10.68 27.08 15.63
N GLY A 25 -10.12 27.56 14.52
CA GLY A 25 -9.05 26.86 13.81
C GLY A 25 -9.50 25.81 12.79
N ALA A 26 -10.78 25.42 12.70
CA ALA A 26 -11.22 24.32 11.85
C ALA A 26 -11.07 24.62 10.34
N GLY A 27 -10.63 23.63 9.56
CA GLY A 27 -10.72 23.65 8.10
C GLY A 27 -12.19 23.52 7.65
N GLY A 28 -12.53 24.06 6.48
CA GLY A 28 -13.92 24.23 6.03
C GLY A 28 -14.78 22.96 6.00
N ASP A 29 -16.10 23.15 6.02
CA ASP A 29 -17.11 22.08 6.11
C ASP A 29 -17.32 21.33 4.79
N PHE A 30 -17.88 20.12 4.83
CA PHE A 30 -18.27 19.35 3.65
C PHE A 30 -19.76 18.97 3.70
N TYR A 31 -20.54 19.40 2.72
CA TYR A 31 -21.99 19.26 2.69
C TYR A 31 -22.47 18.35 1.56
N LEU A 32 -23.41 17.45 1.85
CA LEU A 32 -24.25 16.80 0.85
C LEU A 32 -25.66 17.41 0.94
N ILE A 33 -26.15 17.92 -0.18
CA ILE A 33 -27.42 18.66 -0.22
C ILE A 33 -28.31 18.08 -1.31
N ASN A 34 -29.56 17.78 -0.94
CA ASN A 34 -30.65 17.64 -1.90
C ASN A 34 -31.49 18.92 -1.83
N GLU A 35 -31.47 19.74 -2.87
CA GLU A 35 -32.25 21.00 -2.89
C GLU A 35 -33.74 20.77 -3.17
N ASP A 36 -34.13 19.55 -3.53
CA ASP A 36 -35.53 19.16 -3.77
C ASP A 36 -35.99 18.04 -2.83
N ASN A 37 -36.62 18.46 -1.74
CA ASN A 37 -37.16 17.56 -0.72
C ASN A 37 -38.30 16.65 -1.24
N SER A 38 -38.83 16.88 -2.44
CA SER A 38 -39.82 15.99 -3.06
C SER A 38 -39.20 14.74 -3.67
N ILE A 39 -37.88 14.78 -3.93
CA ILE A 39 -37.10 13.67 -4.45
C ILE A 39 -36.42 12.95 -3.29
N ILE A 40 -36.55 11.62 -3.26
CA ILE A 40 -35.79 10.80 -2.31
C ILE A 40 -34.48 10.41 -2.99
N VAL A 41 -33.37 10.69 -2.33
CA VAL A 41 -32.05 10.33 -2.83
C VAL A 41 -31.29 9.45 -1.85
N GLU A 42 -30.42 8.65 -2.42
CA GLU A 42 -29.44 7.85 -1.73
C GLU A 42 -28.06 8.45 -2.00
N PHE A 43 -27.41 8.94 -0.95
CA PHE A 43 -26.02 9.34 -0.97
C PHE A 43 -25.16 8.20 -0.41
N GLU A 44 -24.10 7.86 -1.13
CA GLU A 44 -23.07 6.95 -0.67
C GLU A 44 -21.70 7.62 -0.84
N ILE A 45 -20.96 7.78 0.26
CA ILE A 45 -19.56 8.20 0.25
C ILE A 45 -18.71 7.01 0.64
N THR A 46 -17.72 6.65 -0.17
CA THR A 46 -16.77 5.56 0.10
C THR A 46 -15.34 6.05 -0.04
N CYS A 47 -14.53 5.90 0.99
CA CYS A 47 -13.10 6.18 0.95
C CYS A 47 -12.39 5.10 0.12
N VAL A 48 -11.64 5.53 -0.89
CA VAL A 48 -10.93 4.64 -1.82
C VAL A 48 -9.41 4.71 -1.64
N SER A 49 -8.89 5.70 -0.93
CA SER A 49 -7.49 5.72 -0.51
C SER A 49 -7.34 5.34 0.96
N ILE A 50 -6.10 5.18 1.42
CA ILE A 50 -5.83 5.22 2.86
C ILE A 50 -6.30 6.59 3.41
N PRO A 51 -7.17 6.64 4.44
CA PRO A 51 -7.58 7.91 5.02
C PRO A 51 -6.56 8.41 6.04
N PHE A 52 -5.88 9.50 5.78
CA PHE A 52 -4.92 10.06 6.73
C PHE A 52 -5.60 10.97 7.75
N GLU A 53 -5.30 10.73 9.03
CA GLU A 53 -5.59 11.66 10.09
C GLU A 53 -4.48 12.72 10.13
N GLY A 54 -4.85 13.99 10.03
CA GLY A 54 -3.93 15.11 10.16
C GLY A 54 -4.68 16.28 10.78
N LEU A 55 -4.31 16.64 12.01
CA LEU A 55 -4.77 17.88 12.63
C LEU A 55 -3.83 19.00 12.19
N ASN A 56 -4.29 19.85 11.28
CA ASN A 56 -3.57 21.06 10.91
C ASN A 56 -3.99 22.19 11.86
N ASN A 57 -3.15 22.56 12.83
CA ASN A 57 -3.45 23.71 13.68
C ASN A 57 -3.29 25.02 12.88
N GLN A 58 -4.40 25.67 12.54
CA GLN A 58 -4.43 26.92 11.77
C GLN A 58 -3.57 28.04 12.38
N LEU A 59 -3.36 28.05 13.70
CA LEU A 59 -2.64 29.12 14.41
C LEU A 59 -1.11 29.04 14.30
N ASN A 60 -0.56 27.95 13.75
CA ASN A 60 0.88 27.70 13.77
C ASN A 60 1.55 27.98 12.41
N GLY A 61 1.06 28.99 11.65
CA GLY A 61 1.36 29.28 10.24
C GLY A 61 2.84 29.37 9.80
N PHE A 62 3.78 29.18 10.72
CA PHE A 62 5.23 29.14 10.50
C PHE A 62 5.88 27.76 10.70
N ALA A 63 5.16 26.77 11.26
CA ALA A 63 5.70 25.45 11.54
C ALA A 63 5.55 24.54 10.30
N GLN A 64 6.64 23.89 9.91
CA GLN A 64 6.65 22.84 8.89
C GLN A 64 5.79 21.66 9.38
N TYR A 65 4.51 21.61 9.04
CA TYR A 65 3.58 20.54 9.41
C TYR A 65 3.96 19.20 8.78
N ASN A 66 3.58 18.08 9.41
CA ASN A 66 4.06 16.74 9.05
C ASN A 66 5.59 16.58 9.27
N ARG A 67 6.10 16.87 10.48
CA ARG A 67 7.49 16.55 10.84
C ARG A 67 7.61 15.13 11.37
N VAL A 68 8.69 14.45 11.00
CA VAL A 68 9.29 13.34 11.77
C VAL A 68 9.36 13.70 13.25
N GLY A 69 8.85 12.83 14.13
CA GLY A 69 9.03 12.93 15.58
C GLY A 69 8.16 13.95 16.34
N VAL A 70 7.19 14.62 15.72
CA VAL A 70 6.23 15.51 16.42
C VAL A 70 4.87 14.84 16.52
N GLN A 71 4.41 14.52 17.74
CA GLN A 71 3.14 13.86 18.01
C GLN A 71 1.95 14.61 17.38
N GLN A 72 1.28 13.97 16.43
CA GLN A 72 0.00 14.45 15.88
C GLN A 72 -1.10 13.54 16.42
N ASN A 73 -1.49 13.79 17.67
CA ASN A 73 -2.58 13.08 18.31
C ASN A 73 -3.86 13.88 18.14
N GLY A 74 -4.78 13.38 17.33
CA GLY A 74 -6.19 13.71 17.46
C GLY A 74 -6.89 12.64 18.26
N SER A 75 -7.69 13.04 19.24
CA SER A 75 -8.68 12.16 19.85
C SER A 75 -9.82 11.95 18.87
N SER A 76 -9.65 11.11 17.85
CA SER A 76 -10.73 10.65 16.98
C SER A 76 -10.98 9.17 17.21
N GLY A 77 -12.14 8.88 17.82
CA GLY A 77 -12.72 7.55 17.76
C GLY A 77 -12.99 7.19 16.29
N ARG A 78 -12.86 5.91 15.96
CA ARG A 78 -13.26 5.38 14.65
C ARG A 78 -14.38 4.39 14.92
N ILE A 79 -15.63 4.84 14.91
CA ILE A 79 -16.78 3.95 15.03
C ILE A 79 -17.62 4.04 13.77
N PHE A 80 -17.85 2.85 13.24
CA PHE A 80 -18.79 2.60 12.17
C PHE A 80 -20.01 1.88 12.75
N GLU A 81 -21.15 2.50 12.53
CA GLU A 81 -22.51 2.10 12.94
C GLU A 81 -22.79 2.24 14.45
N SER A 82 -23.66 3.20 14.78
CA SER A 82 -23.99 3.73 16.11
C SER A 82 -24.83 2.76 16.96
N ASN A 83 -24.94 2.92 18.29
CA ASN A 83 -25.88 3.90 18.85
C ASN A 83 -25.52 4.52 20.20
N THR A 84 -24.46 4.14 20.91
CA THR A 84 -24.10 4.83 22.17
C THR A 84 -22.68 4.52 22.61
N VAL A 85 -21.68 5.05 21.89
CA VAL A 85 -20.39 5.43 22.47
C VAL A 85 -19.88 6.69 21.74
N THR A 86 -19.78 7.77 22.51
CA THR A 86 -19.31 9.12 22.19
C THR A 86 -17.82 9.15 21.88
N ASN A 87 -17.25 9.89 20.93
CA ASN A 87 -17.71 10.78 19.86
C ASN A 87 -16.55 10.86 18.86
N TYR A 88 -16.81 11.32 17.63
CA TYR A 88 -15.91 11.41 16.47
C TYR A 88 -15.94 10.13 15.63
N ASN A 89 -16.37 10.27 14.37
CA ASN A 89 -16.51 9.19 13.40
C ASN A 89 -15.87 9.63 12.08
N GLY A 90 -14.70 9.08 11.74
CA GLY A 90 -14.11 9.21 10.41
C GLY A 90 -14.87 8.34 9.40
N ILE A 91 -15.18 8.88 8.22
CA ILE A 91 -15.97 8.16 7.20
C ILE A 91 -15.08 7.32 6.29
N LEU A 92 -15.44 6.05 6.14
CA LEU A 92 -14.91 5.17 5.08
C LEU A 92 -15.99 4.71 4.14
N ARG A 93 -17.18 4.52 4.70
CA ARG A 93 -18.39 4.31 3.97
C ARG A 93 -19.49 4.95 4.78
N TYR A 94 -20.25 5.81 4.13
CA TYR A 94 -21.44 6.41 4.71
C TYR A 94 -22.54 6.36 3.67
N LYS A 95 -23.63 5.70 4.03
CA LYS A 95 -24.84 5.61 3.20
C LYS A 95 -25.98 6.32 3.92
N PHE A 96 -26.71 7.15 3.20
CA PHE A 96 -27.90 7.83 3.70
C PHE A 96 -28.98 7.86 2.63
N GLU A 97 -30.21 7.59 3.05
CA GLU A 97 -31.40 7.70 2.21
C GLU A 97 -32.34 8.73 2.82
N GLY A 98 -32.73 9.74 2.05
CA GLY A 98 -33.65 10.77 2.54
C GLY A 98 -33.78 11.97 1.61
N GLY A 99 -34.70 12.88 1.99
CA GLY A 99 -34.97 14.12 1.27
C GLY A 99 -34.32 15.35 1.89
N TYR A 100 -33.32 15.22 2.78
CA TYR A 100 -32.74 16.33 3.55
C TYR A 100 -31.21 16.43 3.43
N HIS A 101 -30.66 17.55 3.88
CA HIS A 101 -29.24 17.88 3.83
C HIS A 101 -28.43 17.15 4.92
N ILE A 102 -27.16 16.85 4.64
CA ILE A 102 -26.21 16.26 5.60
C ILE A 102 -24.96 17.12 5.65
N ASN A 103 -24.52 17.44 6.87
CA ASN A 103 -23.25 18.12 7.11
C ASN A 103 -22.21 17.13 7.64
N PHE A 104 -21.01 17.21 7.08
CA PHE A 104 -19.79 16.61 7.57
C PHE A 104 -18.82 17.73 7.95
N LEU A 105 -18.35 17.71 9.19
CA LEU A 105 -17.27 18.60 9.59
C LEU A 105 -16.00 18.17 8.84
N GLY A 106 -15.47 19.07 8.03
CA GLY A 106 -14.18 18.83 7.38
C GLY A 106 -13.03 19.07 8.36
N PHE A 107 -11.94 18.32 8.17
CA PHE A 107 -10.57 18.72 8.50
C PHE A 107 -10.42 19.48 9.83
N LEU A 108 -10.70 18.76 10.92
CA LEU A 108 -10.58 19.31 12.26
C LEU A 108 -9.15 19.77 12.52
N ALA A 109 -9.05 20.98 13.04
CA ALA A 109 -7.82 21.52 13.56
C ALA A 109 -7.87 21.48 15.08
N THR A 110 -6.68 21.33 15.64
CA THR A 110 -6.34 21.40 17.06
C THR A 110 -6.62 20.12 17.86
N ALA A 111 -5.62 19.74 18.66
CA ALA A 111 -5.69 18.63 19.61
C ALA A 111 -6.59 18.96 20.83
N ASP A 112 -7.05 20.22 20.93
CA ASP A 112 -7.72 20.75 22.13
C ASP A 112 -9.23 21.01 21.93
N LEU A 113 -9.72 21.03 20.69
CA LEU A 113 -11.15 21.13 20.43
C LEU A 113 -11.73 19.74 20.33
N GLN A 114 -12.61 19.42 21.28
CA GLN A 114 -13.58 18.36 21.11
C GLN A 114 -14.58 18.81 20.02
N PRO A 115 -14.67 18.12 18.86
CA PRO A 115 -15.75 18.38 17.92
C PRO A 115 -17.12 18.30 18.62
N PRO A 116 -18.17 18.96 18.07
CA PRO A 116 -19.49 18.87 18.63
C PRO A 116 -19.92 17.41 18.81
N VAL A 117 -20.73 17.15 19.83
CA VAL A 117 -21.09 15.82 20.39
C VAL A 117 -21.81 14.89 19.38
N ASN A 118 -21.93 15.25 18.10
CA ASN A 118 -22.51 14.43 17.01
C ASN A 118 -21.87 14.69 15.63
N GLY A 119 -20.70 15.34 15.56
CA GLY A 119 -20.04 15.68 14.30
C GLY A 119 -19.46 14.44 13.58
N LYS A 120 -19.73 14.33 12.28
CA LYS A 120 -19.05 13.37 11.38
C LYS A 120 -17.85 14.05 10.75
N ALA A 121 -16.70 13.38 10.69
CA ALA A 121 -15.48 13.96 10.16
C ALA A 121 -15.06 13.28 8.84
N LEU A 122 -14.63 14.09 7.88
CA LEU A 122 -14.01 13.59 6.64
C LEU A 122 -12.47 13.69 6.77
N PRO A 123 -11.72 12.57 6.79
CA PRO A 123 -10.26 12.62 6.85
C PRO A 123 -9.64 13.08 5.52
N LEU A 124 -8.32 13.29 5.50
CA LEU A 124 -7.59 13.47 4.26
C LEU A 124 -7.56 12.13 3.51
N GLY A 125 -7.89 12.12 2.23
CA GLY A 125 -8.17 10.93 1.47
C GLY A 125 -8.80 11.20 0.10
N LYS A 126 -9.00 10.14 -0.66
CA LYS A 126 -9.80 10.13 -1.87
C LYS A 126 -11.12 9.43 -1.59
N PHE A 127 -12.22 10.07 -1.97
CA PHE A 127 -13.57 9.58 -1.71
C PHE A 127 -14.34 9.45 -3.02
N LYS A 128 -14.97 8.30 -3.23
CA LYS A 128 -15.99 8.09 -4.26
C LYS A 128 -17.34 8.50 -3.68
N ILE A 129 -17.99 9.47 -4.30
CA ILE A 129 -19.33 9.92 -3.93
C ILE A 129 -20.29 9.44 -5.01
N THR A 130 -21.30 8.68 -4.62
CA THR A 130 -22.37 8.21 -5.49
C THR A 130 -23.69 8.79 -5.02
N VAL A 131 -24.48 9.31 -5.95
CA VAL A 131 -25.82 9.83 -5.69
C VAL A 131 -26.79 9.11 -6.60
N LYS A 132 -27.80 8.45 -6.02
CA LYS A 132 -28.86 7.77 -6.76
C LYS A 132 -30.20 8.40 -6.41
N VAL A 133 -30.98 8.74 -7.43
CA VAL A 133 -32.36 9.19 -7.24
C VAL A 133 -33.27 7.96 -7.17
N GLN A 134 -34.05 7.84 -6.09
CA GLN A 134 -34.92 6.69 -5.91
C GLN A 134 -36.10 6.72 -6.88
N GLY A 135 -36.45 5.57 -7.43
CA GLY A 135 -37.54 5.44 -8.41
C GLY A 135 -37.19 5.91 -9.82
N THR A 136 -35.93 6.28 -10.11
CA THR A 136 -35.45 6.61 -11.45
C THR A 136 -34.12 5.90 -11.76
N ASP A 137 -33.68 6.00 -13.01
CA ASP A 137 -32.35 5.54 -13.45
C ASP A 137 -31.27 6.62 -13.27
N GLU A 138 -31.58 7.77 -12.65
CA GLU A 138 -30.60 8.84 -12.43
C GLU A 138 -29.59 8.42 -11.35
N LYS A 139 -28.35 8.22 -11.79
CA LYS A 139 -27.20 7.91 -10.93
C LYS A 139 -26.02 8.79 -11.33
N TYR A 140 -25.36 9.38 -10.34
CA TYR A 140 -24.19 10.22 -10.48
C TYR A 140 -23.04 9.65 -9.67
N SER A 141 -21.81 9.79 -10.15
CA SER A 141 -20.64 9.45 -9.36
C SER A 141 -19.47 10.38 -9.64
N LEU A 142 -18.68 10.70 -8.61
CA LEU A 142 -17.48 11.54 -8.70
C LEU A 142 -16.43 11.09 -7.69
N TYR A 143 -15.17 11.45 -7.97
CA TYR A 143 -14.11 11.43 -6.95
C TYR A 143 -13.92 12.81 -6.34
N PHE A 144 -13.85 12.87 -5.01
CA PHE A 144 -13.40 14.04 -4.26
C PHE A 144 -12.05 13.71 -3.62
N ASN A 145 -11.01 14.46 -3.94
CA ASN A 145 -9.64 14.20 -3.53
C ASN A 145 -9.07 15.40 -2.77
N ASN A 146 -8.75 15.17 -1.51
CA ASN A 146 -8.14 16.16 -0.62
C ASN A 146 -6.82 15.66 -0.01
N LEU A 147 -6.09 14.79 -0.73
CA LEU A 147 -4.74 14.32 -0.37
C LEU A 147 -3.67 15.42 -0.52
N ASP A 148 -3.90 16.57 0.12
CA ASP A 148 -2.90 17.61 0.34
C ASP A 148 -2.77 17.81 1.86
N SER A 149 -1.64 17.43 2.43
CA SER A 149 -1.46 17.56 3.88
C SER A 149 -1.32 19.02 4.35
N LYS A 150 -1.21 20.00 3.43
CA LYS A 150 -1.36 21.44 3.75
C LYS A 150 -2.81 21.91 3.72
N TYR A 151 -3.76 21.09 3.28
CA TYR A 151 -5.16 21.47 3.26
C TYR A 151 -5.67 21.78 4.68
N GLY A 152 -6.34 22.92 4.86
CA GLY A 152 -6.75 23.46 6.16
C GLY A 152 -5.69 24.26 6.93
N THR A 153 -4.49 24.53 6.40
CA THR A 153 -3.46 25.36 7.09
C THR A 153 -3.57 26.86 6.77
N GLY A 154 -3.09 27.76 7.64
CA GLY A 154 -2.92 29.18 7.25
C GLY A 154 -1.76 29.36 6.25
N ASN A 155 -1.85 30.30 5.31
CA ASN A 155 -0.71 30.64 4.44
C ASN A 155 0.40 31.40 5.21
N TRP A 156 1.57 31.60 4.59
CA TRP A 156 2.70 32.36 5.18
C TRP A 156 2.39 33.84 5.47
N GLN A 157 1.27 34.36 4.96
CA GLN A 157 0.76 35.72 5.19
C GLN A 157 -0.30 35.76 6.30
N GLY A 158 -0.64 34.62 6.93
CA GLY A 158 -1.70 34.53 7.94
C GLY A 158 -3.12 34.62 7.38
N GLU A 159 -3.30 34.56 6.06
CA GLU A 159 -4.60 34.55 5.41
C GLU A 159 -5.18 33.12 5.39
N ASN A 160 -6.46 33.00 5.77
CA ASN A 160 -7.18 31.74 5.78
C ASN A 160 -7.63 31.34 4.37
N ILE A 161 -6.66 31.05 3.50
CA ILE A 161 -6.92 30.62 2.11
C ILE A 161 -7.48 29.17 2.07
N TYR A 162 -7.27 28.37 3.13
CA TYR A 162 -7.41 26.92 3.06
C TYR A 162 -8.67 26.35 3.74
N GLY A 163 -9.54 27.19 4.30
CA GLY A 163 -10.78 26.79 4.98
C GLY A 163 -12.04 26.89 4.11
N ALA A 164 -12.00 26.44 2.85
CA ALA A 164 -13.18 26.50 1.98
C ALA A 164 -14.21 25.43 2.35
N ASP A 165 -15.49 25.80 2.41
CA ASP A 165 -16.57 24.84 2.54
C ASP A 165 -16.86 24.21 1.17
N TRP A 166 -17.17 22.92 1.16
CA TRP A 166 -17.51 22.15 -0.04
C TRP A 166 -18.95 21.73 0.00
N TYR A 167 -19.64 21.78 -1.14
CA TYR A 167 -21.03 21.36 -1.25
C TYR A 167 -21.21 20.49 -2.49
N VAL A 168 -21.69 19.27 -2.30
CA VAL A 168 -22.18 18.40 -3.37
C VAL A 168 -23.70 18.49 -3.34
N LYS A 169 -24.27 19.19 -4.33
CA LYS A 169 -25.69 19.54 -4.37
C LYS A 169 -26.40 18.84 -5.52
N LEU A 170 -27.52 18.19 -5.23
CA LEU A 170 -28.47 17.79 -6.26
C LEU A 170 -29.45 18.95 -6.50
N ARG A 171 -29.42 19.50 -7.71
CA ARG A 171 -30.15 20.70 -8.11
C ARG A 171 -31.34 20.38 -9.00
N ALA A 172 -32.54 20.67 -8.54
CA ALA A 172 -33.76 20.41 -9.33
C ALA A 172 -33.98 21.41 -10.48
N ASP A 173 -33.31 22.56 -10.45
CA ASP A 173 -33.37 23.53 -11.55
C ASP A 173 -32.54 23.12 -12.78
N LEU A 174 -31.70 22.09 -12.66
CA LEU A 174 -30.94 21.53 -13.76
C LEU A 174 -31.68 20.36 -14.44
N PRO A 175 -31.38 20.07 -15.72
CA PRO A 175 -31.96 18.93 -16.43
C PRO A 175 -31.67 17.61 -15.71
N ALA A 176 -32.64 16.69 -15.75
CA ALA A 176 -32.42 15.30 -15.32
C ALA A 176 -31.15 14.73 -15.97
N TYR A 177 -30.43 13.86 -15.25
CA TYR A 177 -29.11 13.34 -15.66
C TYR A 177 -27.96 14.35 -15.71
N ASN A 178 -28.16 15.62 -15.31
CA ASN A 178 -27.08 16.60 -15.08
C ASN A 178 -27.36 17.52 -13.87
N ARG A 179 -27.94 16.96 -12.81
CA ARG A 179 -28.40 17.71 -11.63
C ARG A 179 -27.38 17.83 -10.52
N LEU A 180 -26.36 16.97 -10.50
CA LEU A 180 -25.37 17.02 -9.44
C LEU A 180 -24.39 18.15 -9.73
N ALA A 181 -24.14 19.02 -8.77
CA ALA A 181 -23.20 20.13 -8.87
C ALA A 181 -22.26 20.12 -7.68
N ILE A 182 -20.99 20.43 -7.93
CA ILE A 182 -20.01 20.69 -6.87
C ILE A 182 -19.79 22.19 -6.74
N HIS A 183 -19.88 22.67 -5.51
CA HIS A 183 -19.63 24.04 -5.14
C HIS A 183 -18.52 24.08 -4.10
N TYR A 184 -17.82 25.21 -4.06
CA TYR A 184 -17.00 25.58 -2.91
C TYR A 184 -17.33 27.01 -2.47
N ALA A 185 -17.09 27.32 -1.20
CA ALA A 185 -17.30 28.65 -0.65
C ALA A 185 -16.02 29.27 -0.09
N HIS A 186 -15.64 30.42 -0.66
CA HIS A 186 -14.56 31.28 -0.17
C HIS A 186 -15.02 32.74 -0.29
N GLY A 187 -15.73 33.26 0.72
CA GLY A 187 -16.38 34.58 0.66
C GLY A 187 -17.66 34.65 -0.20
N GLY A 188 -18.17 33.50 -0.66
CA GLY A 188 -19.39 33.34 -1.46
C GLY A 188 -19.50 31.91 -2.01
N GLN A 189 -20.69 31.42 -2.38
CA GLN A 189 -20.86 30.08 -2.97
C GLN A 189 -20.69 30.12 -4.50
N TYR A 190 -19.69 29.43 -5.03
CA TYR A 190 -19.42 29.34 -6.47
C TYR A 190 -19.71 27.93 -6.98
N VAL A 191 -20.43 27.80 -8.11
CA VAL A 191 -20.53 26.53 -8.83
C VAL A 191 -19.18 26.30 -9.50
N TYR A 192 -18.49 25.21 -9.16
CA TYR A 192 -17.26 24.85 -9.84
C TYR A 192 -17.56 24.04 -11.11
N ASP A 193 -18.35 22.97 -10.99
CA ASP A 193 -18.73 22.12 -12.12
C ASP A 193 -20.03 21.35 -11.85
N THR A 194 -20.61 20.75 -12.89
CA THR A 194 -21.71 19.79 -12.81
C THR A 194 -21.25 18.37 -13.14
N VAL A 195 -21.89 17.37 -12.54
CA VAL A 195 -21.64 15.95 -12.80
C VAL A 195 -22.89 15.36 -13.42
N SER A 196 -22.72 14.76 -14.59
CA SER A 196 -23.77 14.07 -15.33
C SER A 196 -23.79 12.57 -15.00
N SER A 197 -24.87 11.89 -15.34
CA SER A 197 -24.91 10.42 -15.24
C SER A 197 -24.01 9.73 -16.25
N ALA A 198 -23.57 10.44 -17.30
CA ALA A 198 -22.60 9.94 -18.28
C ALA A 198 -21.15 10.04 -17.79
N ASP A 199 -20.90 10.73 -16.67
CA ASP A 199 -19.58 10.84 -16.04
C ASP A 199 -19.18 9.58 -15.25
N THR A 200 -19.47 8.42 -15.84
CA THR A 200 -19.13 7.10 -15.33
C THR A 200 -18.50 6.30 -16.46
N LEU A 201 -17.33 5.76 -16.21
CA LEU A 201 -16.57 4.93 -17.13
C LEU A 201 -17.25 3.57 -17.34
N ALA A 202 -16.85 2.85 -18.39
CA ALA A 202 -17.42 1.54 -18.74
C ALA A 202 -17.27 0.48 -17.64
N ASN A 203 -16.28 0.64 -16.75
CA ASN A 203 -16.05 -0.23 -15.59
C ASN A 203 -16.85 0.20 -14.34
N GLY A 204 -17.69 1.23 -14.43
CA GLY A 204 -18.50 1.73 -13.30
C GLY A 204 -17.76 2.72 -12.38
N GLU A 205 -16.53 3.12 -12.71
CA GLU A 205 -15.81 4.14 -11.97
C GLU A 205 -16.17 5.57 -12.42
N PRO A 206 -16.15 6.57 -11.52
CA PRO A 206 -16.33 7.96 -11.92
C PRO A 206 -15.28 8.39 -12.94
N SER A 207 -15.70 9.11 -13.98
CA SER A 207 -14.75 9.75 -14.92
C SER A 207 -14.24 11.10 -14.41
N LYS A 208 -14.98 11.74 -13.50
CA LYS A 208 -14.61 13.04 -12.91
C LYS A 208 -13.94 12.89 -11.55
N GLU A 209 -12.84 13.60 -11.36
CA GLU A 209 -12.13 13.75 -10.10
C GLU A 209 -11.94 15.24 -9.78
N PHE A 210 -12.37 15.64 -8.59
CA PHE A 210 -12.23 16.98 -8.07
C PHE A 210 -11.11 17.01 -7.04
N LYS A 211 -9.98 17.60 -7.40
CA LYS A 211 -8.82 17.76 -6.53
C LYS A 211 -8.84 19.14 -5.90
N VAL A 212 -8.85 19.17 -4.57
CA VAL A 212 -8.97 20.41 -3.80
C VAL A 212 -7.88 21.43 -4.19
N TRP A 213 -6.65 20.99 -4.44
CA TRP A 213 -5.54 21.88 -4.76
C TRP A 213 -5.61 22.50 -6.18
N GLU A 214 -6.15 21.78 -7.16
CA GLU A 214 -6.41 22.31 -8.49
C GLU A 214 -7.46 23.43 -8.42
N ILE A 215 -8.53 23.19 -7.64
CA ILE A 215 -9.68 24.10 -7.56
C ILE A 215 -9.38 25.37 -6.77
N LEU A 216 -8.74 25.24 -5.61
CA LEU A 216 -8.52 26.37 -4.70
C LEU A 216 -7.26 27.17 -5.05
N TYR A 217 -6.26 26.53 -5.66
CA TYR A 217 -4.92 27.12 -5.83
C TYR A 217 -4.44 27.16 -7.29
N ASP A 218 -5.21 26.64 -8.25
CA ASP A 218 -4.82 26.56 -9.67
C ASP A 218 -3.47 25.87 -9.88
N ARG A 219 -3.30 24.71 -9.24
CA ARG A 219 -2.07 23.91 -9.26
C ARG A 219 -2.32 22.52 -9.80
N ASP A 220 -1.40 22.00 -10.62
CA ASP A 220 -1.45 20.61 -11.08
C ASP A 220 -1.19 19.59 -9.95
N GLU A 221 -0.47 20.01 -8.90
CA GLU A 221 -0.05 19.15 -7.80
C GLU A 221 -0.30 19.78 -6.42
N PRO A 222 -0.62 18.98 -5.39
CA PRO A 222 -0.80 19.47 -4.03
C PRO A 222 0.48 20.09 -3.48
N TRP A 223 0.37 20.90 -2.43
CA TRP A 223 1.55 21.51 -1.81
C TRP A 223 2.42 20.49 -1.06
N GLU A 224 1.82 19.52 -0.41
CA GLU A 224 2.54 18.46 0.30
C GLU A 224 1.82 17.11 0.18
N LYS A 225 2.42 16.19 -0.58
CA LYS A 225 1.98 14.80 -0.74
C LYS A 225 2.47 13.88 0.38
N ASN A 226 3.40 14.33 1.22
CA ASN A 226 3.97 13.47 2.25
C ASN A 226 3.03 13.37 3.46
N PHE A 227 2.56 12.17 3.74
CA PHE A 227 1.78 11.83 4.92
C PHE A 227 2.61 10.96 5.84
N TYR A 228 2.72 11.34 7.11
CA TYR A 228 3.41 10.56 8.12
C TYR A 228 2.37 9.69 8.82
N ALA A 229 2.24 8.44 8.37
CA ALA A 229 1.26 7.52 8.93
C ALA A 229 1.83 6.86 10.20
N ARG A 230 1.30 7.31 11.33
CA ARG A 230 1.68 6.86 12.69
C ARG A 230 0.71 5.89 13.30
N THR A 231 -0.46 5.81 12.69
CA THR A 231 -1.41 4.70 12.79
C THR A 231 -1.90 4.50 11.36
N ILE A 232 -1.80 3.28 10.80
CA ILE A 232 -2.46 3.06 9.52
C ILE A 232 -3.93 2.76 9.81
N PRO A 233 -4.87 3.44 9.16
CA PRO A 233 -6.28 3.26 9.37
C PRO A 233 -6.75 2.04 8.61
N PHE A 234 -6.76 0.91 9.32
CA PHE A 234 -7.43 -0.28 8.83
C PHE A 234 -8.70 -0.49 9.62
N PRO A 235 -9.85 -0.20 9.04
CA PRO A 235 -11.08 -0.11 9.79
C PRO A 235 -11.87 -1.39 9.67
N VAL A 236 -11.91 -2.18 10.74
CA VAL A 236 -12.79 -3.35 10.73
C VAL A 236 -13.49 -3.41 12.08
N LYS A 237 -14.70 -2.86 12.12
CA LYS A 237 -15.67 -3.19 13.16
C LYS A 237 -16.64 -4.20 12.56
N ASP A 238 -16.93 -5.26 13.30
CA ASP A 238 -17.82 -6.35 12.87
C ASP A 238 -19.21 -5.89 12.42
N SER A 239 -19.71 -4.74 12.89
CA SER A 239 -21.08 -4.27 12.60
C SER A 239 -21.27 -3.66 11.22
N ILE A 240 -20.24 -3.07 10.60
CA ILE A 240 -20.29 -2.48 9.23
C ILE A 240 -20.36 -3.54 8.15
N ILE A 241 -19.89 -4.72 8.53
CA ILE A 241 -19.79 -5.85 7.67
C ILE A 241 -21.20 -6.41 7.54
N ASN A 242 -21.87 -6.07 6.44
CA ASN A 242 -23.13 -6.72 6.13
C ASN A 242 -22.86 -8.19 5.76
N PRO A 243 -23.26 -9.17 6.59
CA PRO A 243 -22.99 -10.58 6.37
C PRO A 243 -23.79 -11.18 5.21
N SER A 244 -24.48 -10.40 4.39
CA SER A 244 -25.24 -10.90 3.24
C SER A 244 -24.53 -10.71 1.89
N ASN A 245 -23.44 -9.94 1.80
CA ASN A 245 -22.87 -9.51 0.51
C ASN A 245 -21.66 -10.31 -0.05
N GLY A 246 -21.29 -11.44 0.56
CA GLY A 246 -20.45 -12.46 -0.09
C GLY A 246 -18.94 -12.20 -0.24
N ASP A 247 -18.48 -10.95 -0.37
CA ASP A 247 -17.05 -10.62 -0.49
C ASP A 247 -16.75 -9.27 0.17
N THR A 248 -15.76 -9.24 1.05
CA THR A 248 -15.42 -8.06 1.87
C THR A 248 -13.90 -7.84 1.95
N GLN A 249 -13.23 -7.94 0.80
CA GLN A 249 -11.89 -7.36 0.64
C GLN A 249 -12.05 -5.84 0.50
N TYR A 250 -11.42 -5.06 1.37
CA TYR A 250 -11.38 -3.60 1.25
C TYR A 250 -10.16 -3.20 0.44
N GLU A 251 -10.38 -2.58 -0.72
CA GLU A 251 -9.30 -2.10 -1.58
C GLU A 251 -9.07 -0.61 -1.36
N TYR A 252 -7.83 -0.24 -1.06
CA TYR A 252 -7.38 1.13 -0.86
C TYR A 252 -6.19 1.41 -1.76
N ILE A 253 -6.23 2.52 -2.50
CA ILE A 253 -5.02 3.06 -3.12
C ILE A 253 -4.20 3.82 -2.08
N LEU A 254 -2.88 3.84 -2.21
CA LEU A 254 -2.04 4.72 -1.39
C LEU A 254 -2.32 6.18 -1.78
N GLY A 255 -2.30 6.47 -3.08
CA GLY A 255 -2.70 7.75 -3.69
C GLY A 255 -1.76 8.92 -3.43
N THR A 256 -0.63 8.69 -2.74
CA THR A 256 0.29 9.73 -2.30
C THR A 256 1.63 9.14 -1.79
N THR A 257 2.50 9.97 -1.21
CA THR A 257 3.67 9.51 -0.45
C THR A 257 3.33 9.30 1.03
N VAL A 258 3.57 8.10 1.54
CA VAL A 258 3.32 7.72 2.93
C VAL A 258 4.61 7.31 3.60
N THR A 259 4.94 7.96 4.71
CA THR A 259 6.09 7.65 5.56
C THR A 259 5.64 7.02 6.86
N LEU A 260 6.14 5.82 7.17
CA LEU A 260 5.98 5.14 8.44
C LEU A 260 7.19 5.49 9.32
N ASP A 261 7.05 6.44 10.24
CA ASP A 261 8.17 7.04 10.99
C ASP A 261 8.19 6.73 12.49
N THR A 262 7.07 6.83 13.19
CA THR A 262 7.00 6.65 14.65
C THR A 262 5.57 6.34 15.07
N ILE A 263 5.35 5.23 15.77
CA ILE A 263 4.10 4.99 16.49
C ILE A 263 4.32 5.44 17.94
N PHE A 264 3.50 6.38 18.41
CA PHE A 264 3.61 6.83 19.79
C PHE A 264 3.14 5.73 20.75
N PRO A 265 3.93 5.38 21.77
CA PRO A 265 3.52 4.41 22.78
C PRO A 265 2.35 4.97 23.58
N ASN A 266 1.43 4.11 24.02
CA ASN A 266 0.31 4.52 24.87
C ASN A 266 0.80 5.02 26.24
N LEU A 267 0.98 6.33 26.41
CA LEU A 267 1.42 6.98 27.65
C LEU A 267 0.28 7.55 28.52
N GLY A 268 -1.00 7.21 28.26
CA GLY A 268 -2.13 7.61 29.12
C GLY A 268 -3.38 8.09 28.37
N ALA A 269 -4.16 9.00 28.99
CA ALA A 269 -5.50 9.39 28.51
C ALA A 269 -5.54 10.07 27.12
N ASN A 270 -4.41 10.68 26.71
CA ASN A 270 -4.30 11.45 25.47
C ASN A 270 -3.58 10.68 24.34
N ASP A 271 -3.17 9.43 24.61
CA ASP A 271 -2.33 8.61 23.71
C ASP A 271 -3.00 7.27 23.36
N LYS A 272 -4.33 7.26 23.42
CA LYS A 272 -5.09 6.01 23.57
C LYS A 272 -5.17 5.11 22.35
N TYR A 273 -4.74 5.53 21.15
CA TYR A 273 -5.12 4.80 19.92
C TYR A 273 -4.03 4.65 18.86
N GLY A 274 -2.76 4.57 19.24
CA GLY A 274 -1.80 3.81 18.45
C GLY A 274 -2.16 2.32 18.51
N TYR A 275 -3.12 1.87 17.69
CA TYR A 275 -3.78 0.55 17.80
C TYR A 275 -2.79 -0.64 17.87
N ASN A 276 -1.59 -0.49 17.29
CA ASN A 276 -0.51 -1.49 17.29
C ASN A 276 0.17 -1.67 18.66
N THR A 277 -0.08 -0.75 19.61
CA THR A 277 0.55 -0.75 20.94
C THR A 277 -0.33 -1.38 22.03
N ILE A 278 -1.60 -1.69 21.72
CA ILE A 278 -2.58 -2.21 22.66
C ILE A 278 -2.52 -3.75 22.66
N PRO A 279 -2.14 -4.39 23.78
CA PRO A 279 -1.87 -5.83 23.84
C PRO A 279 -3.13 -6.72 23.77
N THR A 280 -4.33 -6.16 23.90
CA THR A 280 -5.60 -6.90 24.02
C THR A 280 -6.75 -6.11 23.41
N THR A 281 -6.90 -6.14 22.09
CA THR A 281 -8.14 -5.65 21.47
C THR A 281 -8.77 -6.76 20.65
N ASP A 282 -10.09 -6.85 20.72
CA ASP A 282 -10.92 -7.77 19.91
C ASP A 282 -10.90 -7.41 18.41
N TYR A 283 -10.10 -6.41 18.00
CA TYR A 283 -10.15 -5.78 16.70
C TYR A 283 -8.99 -6.16 15.77
N TYR A 284 -7.84 -6.62 16.28
CA TYR A 284 -6.68 -6.93 15.43
C TYR A 284 -5.85 -8.09 15.98
N PHE A 285 -5.31 -8.90 15.07
CA PHE A 285 -4.33 -9.91 15.42
C PHE A 285 -2.92 -9.30 15.38
N ASN A 286 -2.35 -8.89 16.51
CA ASN A 286 -0.96 -8.44 16.56
C ASN A 286 -0.04 -9.58 17.01
N PRO A 287 1.14 -9.79 16.38
CA PRO A 287 2.15 -10.66 16.97
C PRO A 287 2.55 -10.16 18.37
N VAL A 288 3.07 -11.08 19.20
CA VAL A 288 3.62 -10.72 20.50
C VAL A 288 4.93 -9.96 20.26
N ILE A 289 4.90 -8.66 20.48
CA ILE A 289 6.05 -7.77 20.36
C ILE A 289 6.39 -7.27 21.76
N ASP A 290 7.69 -7.15 22.03
CA ASP A 290 8.18 -6.49 23.24
C ASP A 290 7.50 -5.13 23.39
N ALA A 291 7.04 -4.82 24.60
CA ALA A 291 6.40 -3.56 24.89
C ALA A 291 7.28 -2.35 24.54
N THR A 292 8.60 -2.48 24.65
CA THR A 292 9.54 -1.41 24.29
C THR A 292 9.64 -1.17 22.78
N GLU A 293 9.38 -2.21 21.98
CA GLU A 293 9.52 -2.17 20.52
C GLU A 293 8.23 -1.78 19.80
N ARG A 294 7.07 -1.78 20.46
CA ARG A 294 5.77 -1.55 19.77
C ARG A 294 5.70 -0.26 18.96
N GLY A 295 6.46 0.77 19.35
CA GLY A 295 6.57 2.03 18.61
C GLY A 295 7.20 1.89 17.21
N ASN A 296 7.88 0.76 16.96
CA ASN A 296 8.59 0.46 15.72
C ASN A 296 7.78 -0.39 14.74
N HIS A 297 6.60 -0.90 15.11
CA HIS A 297 5.88 -1.90 14.31
C HIS A 297 4.49 -1.46 13.88
N THR A 298 4.29 -1.35 12.57
CA THR A 298 3.00 -1.04 11.94
C THR A 298 2.38 -2.28 11.31
N PHE A 299 1.08 -2.50 11.49
CA PHE A 299 0.38 -3.69 11.00
C PHE A 299 -0.79 -3.34 10.08
N THR A 300 -0.98 -4.12 9.03
CA THR A 300 -2.30 -4.28 8.39
C THR A 300 -3.24 -5.06 9.31
N PRO A 301 -4.58 -4.96 9.15
CA PRO A 301 -5.51 -5.38 10.19
C PRO A 301 -5.52 -6.89 10.44
N GLY A 302 -5.12 -7.68 9.46
CA GLY A 302 -5.27 -9.14 9.42
C GLY A 302 -6.71 -9.56 9.20
N VAL A 303 -6.93 -10.88 9.21
CA VAL A 303 -8.27 -11.47 9.12
C VAL A 303 -8.94 -11.49 10.50
N ILE A 304 -10.07 -10.80 10.63
CA ILE A 304 -10.97 -10.98 11.78
C ILE A 304 -11.97 -12.09 11.45
N SER A 305 -12.07 -13.09 12.32
CA SER A 305 -13.21 -14.03 12.32
C SER A 305 -14.08 -13.64 13.51
N SER A 306 -15.24 -13.03 13.24
CA SER A 306 -16.20 -12.80 14.32
C SER A 306 -16.86 -14.14 14.67
N VAL A 307 -16.50 -14.68 15.83
CA VAL A 307 -16.99 -15.99 16.30
C VAL A 307 -18.48 -15.96 16.64
N HIS A 308 -19.17 -14.82 16.45
CA HIS A 308 -20.47 -14.65 17.05
C HIS A 308 -21.64 -15.35 16.35
N TRP A 309 -21.59 -15.61 15.03
CA TRP A 309 -22.68 -16.34 14.36
C TRP A 309 -22.16 -17.14 13.15
N ALA A 310 -22.21 -18.48 13.22
CA ALA A 310 -22.32 -19.52 12.16
C ALA A 310 -21.77 -19.30 10.71
N TYR A 311 -20.90 -18.31 10.47
CA TYR A 311 -20.40 -17.95 9.14
C TYR A 311 -18.89 -17.70 9.23
N ASP A 312 -18.10 -18.62 8.67
CA ASP A 312 -16.67 -18.38 8.41
C ASP A 312 -16.53 -17.35 7.29
N ARG A 313 -16.48 -16.06 7.64
CA ARG A 313 -16.18 -14.99 6.69
C ARG A 313 -14.84 -14.35 7.00
N ILE A 314 -14.09 -14.06 5.94
CA ILE A 314 -12.70 -13.60 5.95
C ILE A 314 -12.71 -12.14 5.53
N PHE A 315 -12.19 -11.25 6.37
CA PHE A 315 -11.91 -9.85 6.02
C PHE A 315 -10.44 -9.72 5.67
N ALA A 316 -10.13 -9.03 4.58
CA ALA A 316 -8.76 -8.73 4.21
C ALA A 316 -8.69 -7.30 3.63
N CYS A 317 -7.63 -6.59 3.94
CA CYS A 317 -7.31 -5.30 3.37
C CYS A 317 -6.38 -5.49 2.16
N LYS A 318 -6.61 -4.72 1.10
CA LYS A 318 -5.71 -4.61 -0.05
C LYS A 318 -5.26 -3.16 -0.17
N ILE A 319 -3.95 -2.94 -0.07
CA ILE A 319 -3.34 -1.63 -0.28
C ILE A 319 -2.63 -1.68 -1.62
N ILE A 320 -2.88 -0.70 -2.48
CA ILE A 320 -2.33 -0.63 -3.83
C ILE A 320 -1.55 0.67 -3.96
N ALA A 321 -0.23 0.58 -4.03
CA ALA A 321 0.61 1.69 -4.45
C ALA A 321 0.63 1.74 -5.98
N THR A 322 0.04 2.80 -6.53
CA THR A 322 -0.11 3.05 -7.97
C THR A 322 0.99 3.98 -8.49
N THR A 323 0.99 4.30 -9.79
CA THR A 323 1.99 5.18 -10.39
C THR A 323 2.10 6.52 -9.66
N GLY A 324 3.30 6.88 -9.21
CA GLY A 324 3.57 8.12 -8.46
C GLY A 324 3.38 8.00 -6.94
N ASP A 325 2.81 6.90 -6.46
CA ASP A 325 2.71 6.62 -5.03
C ASP A 325 4.06 6.17 -4.47
N THR A 326 4.35 6.56 -3.22
CA THR A 326 5.60 6.18 -2.54
C THR A 326 5.30 5.69 -1.13
N LEU A 327 5.79 4.50 -0.77
CA LEU A 327 5.78 4.01 0.62
C LEU A 327 7.19 4.07 1.18
N ILE A 328 7.38 4.83 2.25
CA ILE A 328 8.65 4.99 2.97
C ILE A 328 8.52 4.32 4.33
N ILE A 329 9.43 3.40 4.64
CA ILE A 329 9.57 2.82 5.98
C ILE A 329 10.84 3.39 6.59
N SER A 330 10.68 4.18 7.65
CA SER A 330 11.79 4.92 8.27
C SER A 330 12.72 4.01 9.08
N ASN A 331 13.81 4.58 9.57
CA ASN A 331 14.87 3.86 10.26
C ASN A 331 14.32 3.06 11.45
N ASP A 332 14.77 1.82 11.57
CA ASP A 332 14.35 0.89 12.63
C ASP A 332 12.82 0.70 12.70
N LYS A 333 12.10 0.86 11.57
CA LYS A 333 10.64 0.66 11.51
C LYS A 333 10.29 -0.57 10.69
N HIS A 334 9.18 -1.20 11.07
CA HIS A 334 8.76 -2.46 10.51
C HIS A 334 7.29 -2.38 10.11
N PHE A 335 7.00 -2.60 8.82
CA PHE A 335 5.63 -2.71 8.33
C PHE A 335 5.28 -4.17 8.08
N TRP A 336 4.14 -4.60 8.60
CA TRP A 336 3.70 -5.98 8.59
C TRP A 336 2.39 -6.10 7.82
N VAL A 337 2.43 -6.89 6.75
CA VAL A 337 1.26 -7.34 6.00
C VAL A 337 0.81 -8.65 6.63
N ASN A 338 -0.35 -8.61 7.28
CA ASN A 338 -0.90 -9.67 8.12
C ASN A 338 -2.03 -10.43 7.41
N GLY A 339 -2.32 -11.66 7.80
CA GLY A 339 -3.42 -12.43 7.20
C GLY A 339 -4.07 -13.42 8.18
N THR A 340 -4.34 -14.64 7.71
CA THR A 340 -4.76 -15.79 8.52
C THR A 340 -3.74 -16.94 8.55
N ASN A 341 -3.72 -17.71 9.64
CA ASN A 341 -2.96 -18.96 9.75
C ASN A 341 -3.44 -20.06 8.79
N THR A 342 -4.63 -19.94 8.18
CA THR A 342 -5.17 -20.91 7.24
C THR A 342 -4.72 -20.63 5.80
N VAL A 343 -3.71 -21.37 5.33
CA VAL A 343 -3.29 -21.34 3.92
C VAL A 343 -4.35 -22.04 3.06
N HIS A 344 -4.97 -21.28 2.16
CA HIS A 344 -5.61 -21.86 0.98
C HIS A 344 -4.78 -21.52 -0.26
N LEU A 345 -4.22 -22.54 -0.89
CA LEU A 345 -3.55 -22.42 -2.18
C LEU A 345 -4.62 -22.00 -3.22
N GLY A 346 -4.36 -20.91 -3.95
CA GLY A 346 -5.25 -20.40 -5.01
C GLY A 346 -6.23 -19.29 -4.63
N ALA A 347 -6.44 -18.99 -3.34
CA ALA A 347 -7.22 -17.83 -2.89
C ALA A 347 -6.35 -16.90 -2.04
N ILE A 348 -6.34 -15.60 -2.35
CA ILE A 348 -5.72 -14.59 -1.50
C ILE A 348 -6.61 -14.46 -0.25
N ARG A 349 -6.19 -15.09 0.86
CA ARG A 349 -6.87 -15.01 2.15
C ARG A 349 -5.87 -14.41 3.14
N GLY A 350 -6.02 -13.11 3.37
CA GLY A 350 -5.08 -12.30 4.15
C GLY A 350 -4.90 -10.94 3.50
N ASP A 351 -4.35 -9.98 4.24
CA ASP A 351 -4.11 -8.66 3.69
C ASP A 351 -3.07 -8.73 2.58
N THR A 352 -3.18 -7.79 1.66
CA THR A 352 -2.35 -7.71 0.48
C THR A 352 -1.81 -6.31 0.33
N LEU A 353 -0.49 -6.20 0.13
CA LEU A 353 0.16 -4.98 -0.31
C LEU A 353 0.60 -5.19 -1.76
N ILE A 354 0.17 -4.31 -2.66
CA ILE A 354 0.50 -4.35 -4.08
C ILE A 354 1.31 -3.12 -4.45
N PHE A 355 2.45 -3.36 -5.09
CA PHE A 355 3.27 -2.35 -5.72
C PHE A 355 3.13 -2.45 -7.23
N GLU A 356 2.37 -1.54 -7.83
CA GLU A 356 2.23 -1.44 -9.29
C GLU A 356 3.47 -0.79 -9.92
N THR A 357 3.69 -1.02 -11.21
CA THR A 357 4.73 -0.33 -11.98
C THR A 357 4.57 1.18 -11.86
N GLY A 358 5.67 1.87 -11.58
CA GLY A 358 5.68 3.33 -11.39
C GLY A 358 5.40 3.81 -9.97
N SER A 359 5.07 2.89 -9.03
CA SER A 359 5.14 3.18 -7.59
C SER A 359 6.56 3.04 -7.05
N HIS A 360 6.80 3.49 -5.82
CA HIS A 360 8.11 3.48 -5.17
C HIS A 360 8.05 2.92 -3.74
N LEU A 361 8.95 2.00 -3.40
CA LEU A 361 9.21 1.54 -2.03
C LEU A 361 10.58 2.02 -1.54
N ILE A 362 10.63 2.70 -0.40
CA ILE A 362 11.86 3.12 0.25
C ILE A 362 11.96 2.45 1.61
N LEU A 363 13.01 1.67 1.84
CA LEU A 363 13.36 1.13 3.16
C LEU A 363 14.65 1.81 3.64
N ASN A 364 14.54 2.58 4.72
CA ASN A 364 15.69 3.20 5.36
C ASN A 364 16.47 2.20 6.23
N ASP A 365 17.51 2.67 6.92
CA ASP A 365 18.40 1.80 7.70
C ASP A 365 17.65 0.94 8.70
N ASP A 366 17.94 -0.36 8.70
CA ASP A 366 17.33 -1.38 9.56
C ASP A 366 15.78 -1.47 9.47
N ALA A 367 15.19 -0.82 8.46
CA ALA A 367 13.77 -0.89 8.19
C ALA A 367 13.38 -2.22 7.55
N SER A 368 12.15 -2.67 7.75
CA SER A 368 11.70 -3.91 7.13
C SER A 368 10.25 -3.91 6.67
N LEU A 369 10.00 -4.56 5.55
CA LEU A 369 8.67 -4.97 5.12
C LEU A 369 8.49 -6.47 5.40
N ARG A 370 7.42 -6.87 6.07
CA ARG A 370 7.24 -8.26 6.51
C ARG A 370 5.87 -8.76 6.09
N ALA A 371 5.80 -9.99 5.62
CA ALA A 371 4.54 -10.69 5.39
C ALA A 371 4.43 -11.85 6.39
N MET A 372 3.31 -11.92 7.11
CA MET A 372 3.09 -12.97 8.11
C MET A 372 1.67 -13.55 8.05
N LYS A 373 1.57 -14.83 8.41
CA LYS A 373 0.28 -15.53 8.59
C LYS A 373 -0.64 -15.31 7.40
N GLY A 374 -0.27 -15.69 6.17
CA GLY A 374 -1.16 -15.49 5.01
C GLY A 374 -1.16 -14.09 4.40
N GLY A 375 -0.51 -13.10 5.03
CA GLY A 375 -0.25 -11.81 4.41
C GLY A 375 0.52 -11.96 3.10
N THR A 376 0.21 -11.11 2.11
CA THR A 376 0.73 -11.19 0.75
C THR A 376 1.33 -9.87 0.29
N ILE A 377 2.55 -9.90 -0.22
CA ILE A 377 3.18 -8.79 -0.94
C ILE A 377 3.17 -9.14 -2.42
N ILE A 378 2.65 -8.25 -3.27
CA ILE A 378 2.68 -8.40 -4.73
C ILE A 378 3.51 -7.25 -5.29
N ASP A 379 4.56 -7.59 -6.04
CA ASP A 379 5.45 -6.63 -6.66
C ASP A 379 5.42 -6.80 -8.17
N LYS A 380 4.92 -5.78 -8.86
CA LYS A 380 4.75 -5.75 -10.31
C LYS A 380 5.82 -4.93 -11.02
N GLY A 381 6.81 -4.44 -10.28
CA GLY A 381 7.91 -3.63 -10.83
C GLY A 381 7.95 -2.20 -10.29
N ALA A 382 7.70 -2.01 -8.99
CA ALA A 382 7.97 -0.72 -8.35
C ALA A 382 9.48 -0.41 -8.33
N THR A 383 9.80 0.88 -8.37
CA THR A 383 11.14 1.38 -8.01
C THR A 383 11.38 1.08 -6.54
N LYS A 384 12.64 0.84 -6.17
CA LYS A 384 13.02 0.44 -4.81
C LYS A 384 14.33 1.09 -4.40
N ASP A 385 14.35 1.63 -3.19
CA ASP A 385 15.56 2.10 -2.50
C ASP A 385 15.72 1.32 -1.19
N PHE A 386 16.85 0.63 -1.02
CA PHE A 386 17.17 -0.16 0.17
C PHE A 386 18.44 0.39 0.81
N SER A 387 18.33 0.76 2.09
CA SER A 387 19.47 1.22 2.88
C SER A 387 20.10 0.06 3.67
N SER A 388 21.13 0.35 4.47
CA SER A 388 21.88 -0.69 5.18
C SER A 388 20.98 -1.45 6.16
N GLY A 389 21.11 -2.77 6.22
CA GLY A 389 20.35 -3.62 7.16
C GLY A 389 18.86 -3.76 6.82
N SER A 390 18.37 -3.07 5.79
CA SER A 390 16.96 -3.14 5.40
C SER A 390 16.61 -4.44 4.67
N PHE A 391 15.39 -4.96 4.90
CA PHE A 391 15.00 -6.25 4.33
C PHE A 391 13.50 -6.42 4.11
N VAL A 392 13.14 -7.34 3.21
CA VAL A 392 11.79 -7.92 3.14
C VAL A 392 11.86 -9.35 3.66
N THR A 393 10.97 -9.73 4.57
CA THR A 393 10.83 -11.13 5.00
C THR A 393 9.42 -11.67 4.72
N VAL A 394 9.36 -12.92 4.28
CA VAL A 394 8.13 -13.68 4.06
C VAL A 394 8.13 -14.87 5.01
N MET A 395 7.31 -14.77 6.05
CA MET A 395 7.20 -15.79 7.07
C MET A 395 6.34 -16.97 6.62
N ALA A 396 6.29 -18.01 7.46
CA ALA A 396 5.43 -19.16 7.26
C ALA A 396 4.01 -18.77 6.84
N ASN A 397 3.49 -19.46 5.82
CA ASN A 397 2.14 -19.29 5.26
C ASN A 397 1.90 -17.97 4.51
N SER A 398 2.90 -17.08 4.40
CA SER A 398 2.81 -15.81 3.68
C SER A 398 3.45 -15.85 2.31
N LYS A 399 3.18 -14.85 1.48
CA LYS A 399 3.55 -14.84 0.06
C LYS A 399 4.26 -13.55 -0.33
N LEU A 400 5.35 -13.69 -1.08
CA LEU A 400 5.83 -12.67 -2.02
C LEU A 400 5.53 -13.14 -3.44
N ILE A 401 4.79 -12.33 -4.19
CA ILE A 401 4.40 -12.60 -5.58
C ILE A 401 5.09 -11.57 -6.46
N VAL A 402 5.87 -12.05 -7.43
CA VAL A 402 6.49 -11.26 -8.49
C VAL A 402 5.63 -11.42 -9.75
N ASP A 403 5.02 -10.32 -10.17
CA ASP A 403 4.06 -10.28 -11.30
C ASP A 403 4.42 -9.14 -12.27
N GLY A 404 5.64 -9.21 -12.81
CA GLY A 404 6.20 -8.18 -13.68
C GLY A 404 7.34 -8.70 -14.53
N LEU A 405 7.48 -8.16 -15.75
CA LEU A 405 8.49 -8.59 -16.71
C LEU A 405 9.92 -8.51 -16.14
N ASN A 406 10.23 -7.44 -15.40
CA ASN A 406 11.47 -7.26 -14.69
C ASN A 406 11.18 -6.55 -13.36
N VAL A 407 11.37 -7.26 -12.26
CA VAL A 407 11.25 -6.73 -10.90
C VAL A 407 12.63 -6.73 -10.27
N THR A 408 13.20 -5.54 -10.11
CA THR A 408 14.58 -5.36 -9.63
C THR A 408 14.60 -4.94 -8.15
N TYR A 409 15.50 -5.58 -7.40
CA TYR A 409 15.92 -5.23 -6.06
C TYR A 409 17.37 -4.72 -6.12
N PRO A 410 17.65 -3.48 -5.66
CA PRO A 410 18.94 -2.82 -5.83
C PRO A 410 19.99 -3.35 -4.83
N ALA A 411 21.19 -2.75 -4.86
CA ALA A 411 22.22 -2.92 -3.84
C ALA A 411 21.66 -2.86 -2.42
N ASN A 412 22.27 -3.62 -1.50
CA ASN A 412 21.86 -3.82 -0.10
C ASN A 412 20.50 -4.51 0.11
N ALA A 413 19.69 -4.76 -0.93
CA ALA A 413 18.39 -5.38 -0.73
C ALA A 413 18.51 -6.83 -0.28
N ARG A 414 18.00 -7.13 0.92
CA ARG A 414 17.85 -8.49 1.44
C ARG A 414 16.40 -8.94 1.34
N ILE A 415 16.16 -10.07 0.68
CA ILE A 415 14.85 -10.74 0.67
C ILE A 415 15.02 -12.10 1.32
N GLU A 416 14.27 -12.35 2.40
CA GLU A 416 14.30 -13.58 3.18
C GLU A 416 12.98 -14.32 3.02
N ILE A 417 13.04 -15.58 2.59
CA ILE A 417 11.89 -16.48 2.56
C ILE A 417 12.11 -17.54 3.63
N GLU A 418 11.36 -17.43 4.72
CA GLU A 418 11.45 -18.35 5.85
C GLU A 418 10.80 -19.71 5.52
N ALA A 419 11.00 -20.69 6.40
CA ALA A 419 10.37 -22.00 6.30
C ALA A 419 8.83 -21.87 6.17
N ASN A 420 8.25 -22.59 5.22
CA ASN A 420 6.84 -22.51 4.82
C ASN A 420 6.37 -21.16 4.26
N GLY A 421 7.27 -20.18 4.06
CA GLY A 421 7.00 -18.98 3.27
C GLY A 421 6.94 -19.30 1.78
N TYR A 422 6.27 -18.46 0.99
CA TYR A 422 6.10 -18.66 -0.44
C TYR A 422 6.75 -17.53 -1.25
N LEU A 423 7.63 -17.89 -2.17
CA LEU A 423 8.05 -17.04 -3.28
C LEU A 423 7.38 -17.53 -4.56
N ILE A 424 6.58 -16.66 -5.19
CA ILE A 424 5.82 -16.98 -6.39
C ILE A 424 6.26 -16.05 -7.52
N LEU A 425 6.81 -16.59 -8.60
CA LEU A 425 7.04 -15.85 -9.83
C LEU A 425 5.96 -16.22 -10.84
N LYS A 426 5.24 -15.24 -11.37
CA LYS A 426 4.26 -15.46 -12.44
C LYS A 426 4.94 -15.77 -13.77
N ASP A 427 4.15 -16.25 -14.73
CA ASP A 427 4.64 -16.53 -16.08
C ASP A 427 5.35 -15.31 -16.67
N ASN A 428 6.49 -15.56 -17.33
CA ASN A 428 7.36 -14.56 -17.94
C ASN A 428 7.90 -13.49 -16.97
N SER A 429 7.78 -13.68 -15.66
CA SER A 429 8.31 -12.75 -14.66
C SER A 429 9.79 -12.99 -14.38
N THR A 430 10.55 -11.91 -14.22
CA THR A 430 11.97 -11.96 -13.84
C THR A 430 12.17 -11.24 -12.52
N LEU A 431 12.67 -11.96 -11.50
CA LEU A 431 13.15 -11.37 -10.26
C LEU A 431 14.65 -11.10 -10.37
N ILE A 432 15.08 -9.86 -10.19
CA ILE A 432 16.47 -9.43 -10.40
C ILE A 432 17.00 -8.83 -9.09
N PHE A 433 18.15 -9.31 -8.64
CA PHE A 433 18.97 -8.65 -7.62
C PHE A 433 20.16 -8.01 -8.32
N ASP A 434 20.34 -6.70 -8.19
CA ASP A 434 21.35 -5.94 -8.94
C ASP A 434 22.13 -4.98 -8.04
N GLY A 435 23.37 -5.36 -7.73
CA GLY A 435 24.30 -4.57 -6.92
C GLY A 435 24.90 -5.34 -5.75
N GLU A 436 25.97 -4.78 -5.20
CA GLU A 436 26.68 -5.37 -4.06
C GLU A 436 25.76 -5.45 -2.83
N GLY A 437 25.86 -6.55 -2.08
CA GLY A 437 25.04 -6.81 -0.89
C GLY A 437 23.60 -7.23 -1.17
N ALA A 438 23.08 -7.06 -2.39
CA ALA A 438 21.74 -7.52 -2.75
C ALA A 438 21.68 -9.06 -2.76
N HIS A 439 20.72 -9.66 -2.07
CA HIS A 439 20.62 -11.12 -2.04
C HIS A 439 19.23 -11.65 -1.71
N LEU A 440 19.05 -12.90 -2.14
CA LEU A 440 17.93 -13.74 -1.77
C LEU A 440 18.43 -14.80 -0.79
N GLU A 441 17.81 -14.87 0.38
CA GLU A 441 18.02 -15.90 1.39
C GLU A 441 16.78 -16.79 1.44
N ILE A 442 16.97 -18.09 1.23
CA ILE A 442 15.87 -19.05 1.20
C ILE A 442 16.15 -20.16 2.19
N HIS A 443 15.30 -20.25 3.21
CA HIS A 443 15.42 -21.25 4.25
C HIS A 443 14.96 -22.65 3.75
N PRO A 444 15.44 -23.72 4.39
CA PRO A 444 14.86 -25.04 4.21
C PRO A 444 13.34 -25.00 4.42
N ASP A 445 12.61 -25.83 3.66
CA ASP A 445 11.14 -25.93 3.71
C ASP A 445 10.37 -24.67 3.26
N ALA A 446 11.02 -23.65 2.70
CA ALA A 446 10.32 -22.63 1.93
C ALA A 446 9.60 -23.24 0.71
N ASN A 447 8.72 -22.47 0.08
CA ASN A 447 7.97 -22.91 -1.10
C ASN A 447 8.25 -21.97 -2.27
N LEU A 448 8.75 -22.50 -3.37
CA LEU A 448 8.94 -21.75 -4.61
C LEU A 448 7.94 -22.24 -5.66
N ILE A 449 7.20 -21.29 -6.25
CA ILE A 449 6.27 -21.54 -7.35
C ILE A 449 6.74 -20.70 -8.53
N LEU A 450 7.25 -21.35 -9.57
CA LEU A 450 7.92 -20.69 -10.70
C LEU A 450 7.08 -20.87 -11.96
N GLY A 451 6.48 -19.78 -12.45
CA GLY A 451 5.69 -19.77 -13.67
C GLY A 451 6.51 -20.09 -14.93
N GLU A 452 5.83 -20.33 -16.04
CA GLU A 452 6.46 -20.63 -17.33
C GLU A 452 7.37 -19.46 -17.75
N ASN A 453 8.57 -19.77 -18.23
CA ASN A 453 9.59 -18.79 -18.62
C ASN A 453 10.03 -17.80 -17.52
N SER A 454 9.59 -17.97 -16.27
CA SER A 454 10.04 -17.15 -15.15
C SER A 454 11.50 -17.45 -14.78
N LYS A 455 12.24 -16.48 -14.22
CA LYS A 455 13.64 -16.71 -13.80
C LYS A 455 14.05 -15.78 -12.67
N ILE A 456 15.12 -16.14 -11.99
CA ILE A 456 15.75 -15.32 -10.94
C ILE A 456 17.16 -14.97 -11.38
N GLU A 457 17.52 -13.69 -11.30
CA GLU A 457 18.83 -13.19 -11.72
C GLU A 457 19.58 -12.50 -10.57
N PHE A 458 20.88 -12.72 -10.52
CA PHE A 458 21.81 -12.08 -9.58
C PHE A 458 22.90 -11.39 -10.37
N ARG A 459 23.02 -10.07 -10.20
CA ARG A 459 23.90 -9.21 -10.99
C ARG A 459 24.82 -8.36 -10.13
N ASN A 460 26.02 -8.08 -10.66
CA ASN A 460 26.92 -7.04 -10.17
C ASN A 460 27.19 -7.09 -8.65
N GLY A 461 27.63 -8.24 -8.15
CA GLY A 461 27.91 -8.46 -6.73
C GLY A 461 26.75 -9.07 -5.93
N ALA A 462 25.54 -9.13 -6.49
CA ALA A 462 24.41 -9.80 -5.84
C ALA A 462 24.63 -11.32 -5.73
N TYR A 463 23.99 -11.97 -4.75
CA TYR A 463 24.20 -13.40 -4.48
C TYR A 463 22.94 -14.13 -3.99
N LEU A 464 22.99 -15.46 -3.99
CA LEU A 464 21.96 -16.36 -3.48
C LEU A 464 22.51 -17.16 -2.31
N ASP A 465 21.77 -17.25 -1.21
CA ASP A 465 21.96 -18.26 -0.17
C ASP A 465 20.73 -19.17 -0.12
N ALA A 466 20.92 -20.43 -0.49
CA ALA A 466 19.85 -21.43 -0.52
C ALA A 466 20.35 -22.77 0.00
N ASP A 467 19.63 -23.34 0.97
CA ASP A 467 19.92 -24.64 1.56
C ASP A 467 18.67 -25.52 1.66
N GLY A 468 18.70 -26.72 1.09
CA GLY A 468 17.65 -27.73 1.31
C GLY A 468 16.30 -27.42 0.64
N ILE A 469 16.28 -26.56 -0.39
CA ILE A 469 15.04 -26.12 -1.06
C ILE A 469 14.82 -26.79 -2.42
N THR A 470 13.56 -26.89 -2.86
CA THR A 470 13.21 -27.32 -4.22
C THR A 470 12.86 -26.13 -5.11
N PHE A 471 13.61 -25.94 -6.19
CA PHE A 471 13.26 -25.06 -7.30
C PHE A 471 12.51 -25.87 -8.36
N SER A 472 11.22 -25.59 -8.52
CA SER A 472 10.36 -26.30 -9.46
C SER A 472 9.39 -25.37 -10.15
N GLY A 473 9.08 -25.68 -11.41
CA GLY A 473 7.99 -25.01 -12.11
C GLY A 473 6.63 -25.31 -11.49
N ASP A 474 5.71 -24.35 -11.58
CA ASP A 474 4.32 -24.56 -11.19
C ASP A 474 3.67 -25.61 -12.08
N SER A 475 3.21 -26.70 -11.48
CA SER A 475 2.46 -27.76 -12.19
C SER A 475 3.19 -28.30 -13.44
N GLY A 476 4.52 -28.38 -13.40
CA GLY A 476 5.37 -28.86 -14.50
C GLY A 476 5.72 -27.80 -15.55
N ALA A 477 5.44 -26.52 -15.29
CA ALA A 477 5.87 -25.42 -16.13
C ALA A 477 7.40 -25.39 -16.29
N ILE A 478 7.88 -25.03 -17.48
CA ILE A 478 9.31 -24.93 -17.71
C ILE A 478 9.75 -23.50 -17.42
N TRP A 479 10.51 -23.32 -16.35
CA TRP A 479 11.06 -22.04 -15.94
C TRP A 479 12.49 -21.84 -16.46
N GLY A 480 12.96 -20.60 -16.45
CA GLY A 480 14.20 -20.16 -17.08
C GLY A 480 15.48 -20.51 -16.32
N GLY A 481 15.40 -20.73 -15.00
CA GLY A 481 16.57 -21.03 -14.16
C GLY A 481 17.05 -19.88 -13.28
N LEU A 482 18.16 -20.14 -12.60
CA LEU A 482 18.94 -19.13 -11.88
C LEU A 482 20.04 -18.58 -12.80
N VAL A 483 20.10 -17.27 -12.96
CA VAL A 483 21.10 -16.60 -13.80
C VAL A 483 22.00 -15.74 -12.92
N PHE A 484 23.31 -15.91 -13.06
CA PHE A 484 24.33 -15.19 -12.31
C PHE A 484 25.19 -14.42 -13.29
N HIS A 485 25.08 -13.09 -13.32
CA HIS A 485 25.86 -12.24 -14.20
C HIS A 485 26.76 -11.30 -13.39
N ASN A 486 28.07 -11.56 -13.34
CA ASN A 486 28.97 -10.84 -12.42
C ASN A 486 28.49 -10.91 -10.94
N ALA A 487 27.94 -12.06 -10.54
CA ALA A 487 27.39 -12.26 -9.19
C ALA A 487 28.50 -12.40 -8.13
N GLY A 488 28.15 -12.07 -6.89
CA GLY A 488 29.03 -12.13 -5.72
C GLY A 488 29.50 -13.54 -5.35
N GLY A 489 30.64 -13.60 -4.64
CA GLY A 489 31.26 -14.86 -4.17
C GLY A 489 30.57 -15.49 -2.96
N GLN A 490 29.63 -14.79 -2.36
CA GLN A 490 28.80 -15.27 -1.26
C GLN A 490 27.74 -16.28 -1.72
N THR A 491 27.64 -16.53 -3.03
CA THR A 491 26.65 -17.47 -3.59
C THR A 491 26.88 -18.90 -3.07
N GLN A 492 25.90 -19.41 -2.33
CA GLN A 492 25.85 -20.77 -1.81
C GLN A 492 24.54 -21.45 -2.22
N ILE A 493 24.65 -22.56 -2.93
CA ILE A 493 23.52 -23.37 -3.36
C ILE A 493 23.78 -24.80 -2.90
N LYS A 494 23.11 -25.21 -1.83
CA LYS A 494 23.42 -26.45 -1.11
C LYS A 494 22.18 -27.31 -0.87
N ASN A 495 22.32 -28.61 -1.07
CA ASN A 495 21.24 -29.59 -0.81
C ASN A 495 19.91 -29.30 -1.52
N CYS A 496 19.92 -28.51 -2.60
CA CYS A 496 18.71 -28.12 -3.32
C CYS A 496 18.33 -29.16 -4.38
N THR A 497 17.05 -29.17 -4.77
CA THR A 497 16.56 -29.93 -5.92
C THR A 497 16.08 -28.99 -7.01
N PHE A 498 16.51 -29.21 -8.25
CA PHE A 498 16.10 -28.45 -9.42
C PHE A 498 15.26 -29.33 -10.34
N ASN A 499 14.01 -28.93 -10.58
CA ASN A 499 13.10 -29.56 -11.52
C ASN A 499 12.73 -28.57 -12.63
N ASP A 500 12.50 -29.07 -13.84
CA ASP A 500 11.80 -28.35 -14.92
C ASP A 500 12.44 -27.01 -15.34
N ALA A 501 13.74 -26.81 -15.10
CA ALA A 501 14.47 -25.63 -15.53
C ALA A 501 15.03 -25.81 -16.96
N LYS A 502 14.98 -24.77 -17.80
CA LYS A 502 15.66 -24.77 -19.12
C LYS A 502 17.17 -24.95 -18.97
N ILE A 503 17.75 -24.20 -18.05
CA ILE A 503 19.11 -24.33 -17.52
C ILE A 503 18.96 -24.07 -16.03
N SER A 504 19.34 -24.99 -15.13
CA SER A 504 19.10 -24.77 -13.70
C SER A 504 19.94 -23.62 -13.13
N ILE A 505 21.22 -23.57 -13.52
CA ILE A 505 22.18 -22.54 -13.11
C ILE A 505 22.98 -22.08 -14.33
N ASP A 506 22.87 -20.81 -14.70
CA ASP A 506 23.65 -20.16 -15.76
C ASP A 506 24.53 -19.06 -15.14
N ILE A 507 25.85 -19.22 -15.17
CA ILE A 507 26.83 -18.27 -14.63
C ILE A 507 27.60 -17.65 -15.78
N LYS A 508 27.67 -16.32 -15.82
CA LYS A 508 28.45 -15.58 -16.80
C LYS A 508 29.14 -14.41 -16.14
N ASN A 509 30.47 -14.38 -16.17
CA ASN A 509 31.22 -13.19 -15.77
C ASN A 509 31.83 -12.51 -16.99
N THR A 510 31.83 -11.19 -16.99
CA THR A 510 32.42 -10.35 -18.05
C THR A 510 33.70 -9.65 -17.59
N THR A 511 33.98 -9.64 -16.28
CA THR A 511 35.20 -9.05 -15.71
C THR A 511 35.98 -10.07 -14.87
N GLY A 512 37.30 -9.85 -14.74
CA GLY A 512 38.18 -10.75 -13.97
C GLY A 512 37.89 -10.77 -12.47
N CYS A 513 37.47 -9.63 -11.89
CA CYS A 513 37.21 -9.53 -10.45
C CYS A 513 36.07 -10.46 -9.99
N TYR A 514 34.96 -10.52 -10.72
CA TYR A 514 33.85 -11.44 -10.38
C TYR A 514 34.13 -12.90 -10.78
N ALA A 515 34.97 -13.11 -11.80
CA ALA A 515 35.40 -14.43 -12.23
C ALA A 515 36.26 -15.16 -11.18
N ASP A 516 37.02 -14.42 -10.37
CA ASP A 516 37.89 -14.98 -9.32
C ASP A 516 37.18 -15.19 -7.96
N LEU A 517 35.91 -14.79 -7.85
CA LEU A 517 35.09 -15.04 -6.66
C LEU A 517 34.56 -16.47 -6.67
N GLU A 518 34.82 -17.21 -5.57
CA GLU A 518 34.34 -18.58 -5.41
C GLU A 518 32.81 -18.63 -5.41
N LYS A 519 32.23 -19.60 -6.13
CA LYS A 519 30.81 -19.94 -6.05
C LYS A 519 30.68 -21.40 -5.63
N ARG A 520 29.76 -21.70 -4.70
CA ARG A 520 29.60 -23.05 -4.12
C ARG A 520 28.27 -23.67 -4.51
N ILE A 521 28.33 -24.82 -5.19
CA ILE A 521 27.17 -25.60 -5.62
C ILE A 521 27.39 -27.04 -5.14
N THR A 522 26.79 -27.41 -4.02
CA THR A 522 27.12 -28.67 -3.33
C THR A 522 25.90 -29.50 -2.92
N GLY A 523 25.93 -30.82 -3.08
CA GLY A 523 24.88 -31.70 -2.59
C GLY A 523 23.53 -31.57 -3.31
N ASN A 524 23.48 -30.90 -4.47
CA ASN A 524 22.23 -30.63 -5.18
C ASN A 524 21.82 -31.79 -6.09
N THR A 525 20.52 -31.90 -6.37
CA THR A 525 19.96 -32.82 -7.36
C THR A 525 19.39 -32.04 -8.54
N PHE A 526 19.85 -32.35 -9.75
CA PHE A 526 19.40 -31.73 -10.99
C PHE A 526 18.57 -32.72 -11.81
N ASN A 527 17.28 -32.46 -11.95
CA ASN A 527 16.34 -33.21 -12.77
C ASN A 527 16.08 -32.43 -14.07
N GLN A 528 16.92 -32.67 -15.08
CA GLN A 528 16.89 -31.89 -16.31
C GLN A 528 15.69 -32.29 -17.19
N PRO A 529 14.82 -31.36 -17.61
CA PRO A 529 13.72 -31.66 -18.52
C PRO A 529 14.23 -32.00 -19.93
N SER A 530 13.41 -32.69 -20.72
CA SER A 530 13.76 -33.10 -22.10
C SER A 530 14.17 -31.94 -23.00
N ILE A 531 13.57 -30.76 -22.78
CA ILE A 531 13.87 -29.54 -23.54
C ILE A 531 15.08 -28.76 -23.00
N GLY A 532 15.54 -29.03 -21.79
CA GLY A 532 16.69 -28.35 -21.20
C GLY A 532 17.98 -28.71 -21.94
N SER A 533 18.94 -27.79 -22.01
CA SER A 533 20.24 -28.05 -22.68
C SER A 533 21.34 -28.42 -21.69
N HIS A 534 21.39 -27.72 -20.56
CA HIS A 534 22.40 -27.88 -19.51
C HIS A 534 21.73 -27.93 -18.13
N SER A 535 22.32 -28.64 -17.16
CA SER A 535 21.95 -28.41 -15.75
C SER A 535 22.70 -27.20 -15.20
N ILE A 536 24.03 -27.16 -15.42
CA ILE A 536 24.89 -26.02 -15.09
C ILE A 536 25.64 -25.58 -16.33
N ARG A 537 25.60 -24.27 -16.61
CA ARG A 537 26.46 -23.62 -17.59
C ARG A 537 27.23 -22.51 -16.91
N ALA A 538 28.55 -22.47 -17.10
CA ALA A 538 29.41 -21.47 -16.49
C ALA A 538 30.39 -20.90 -17.51
N GLU A 539 30.38 -19.58 -17.69
CA GLU A 539 31.31 -18.83 -18.54
C GLU A 539 32.16 -17.88 -17.69
N ASN A 540 33.48 -17.97 -17.85
CA ASN A 540 34.46 -17.17 -17.12
C ASN A 540 34.35 -17.29 -15.59
N VAL A 541 34.50 -18.50 -15.06
CA VAL A 541 34.53 -18.77 -13.62
C VAL A 541 35.84 -19.47 -13.28
N PHE A 542 36.69 -18.83 -12.48
CA PHE A 542 38.00 -19.36 -12.08
C PHE A 542 37.96 -20.12 -10.76
N LYS A 543 36.97 -19.83 -9.91
CA LYS A 543 36.74 -20.54 -8.65
C LYS A 543 35.28 -21.02 -8.57
N LEU A 544 35.07 -22.30 -8.84
CA LEU A 544 33.76 -22.96 -8.73
C LEU A 544 33.92 -24.27 -7.97
N LEU A 545 33.24 -24.40 -6.83
CA LEU A 545 33.18 -25.66 -6.08
C LEU A 545 31.90 -26.42 -6.49
N LEU A 546 32.09 -27.53 -7.21
CA LEU A 546 31.04 -28.51 -7.51
C LEU A 546 31.31 -29.80 -6.73
N GLN A 547 30.52 -30.10 -5.70
CA GLN A 547 30.76 -31.25 -4.83
C GLN A 547 29.47 -32.00 -4.51
N GLY A 548 29.46 -33.33 -4.67
CA GLY A 548 28.35 -34.17 -4.21
C GLY A 548 27.01 -33.94 -4.92
N ASN A 549 27.01 -33.33 -6.11
CA ASN A 549 25.79 -33.09 -6.88
C ASN A 549 25.40 -34.35 -7.69
N THR A 550 24.09 -34.57 -7.84
CA THR A 550 23.50 -35.64 -8.66
C THR A 550 22.85 -35.05 -9.90
N PHE A 551 23.12 -35.64 -11.07
CA PHE A 551 22.59 -35.17 -12.36
C PHE A 551 21.75 -36.27 -13.02
N ASN A 552 20.44 -36.08 -13.05
CA ASN A 552 19.48 -36.95 -13.73
C ASN A 552 19.20 -36.37 -15.12
N ILE A 553 20.02 -36.76 -16.10
CA ILE A 553 20.03 -36.19 -17.45
C ILE A 553 19.65 -37.22 -18.51
N ALA A 554 18.90 -36.79 -19.53
CA ALA A 554 18.59 -37.62 -20.69
C ALA A 554 19.81 -37.82 -21.60
N ALA A 555 19.77 -38.85 -22.46
CA ALA A 555 20.81 -39.08 -23.46
C ALA A 555 21.00 -37.84 -24.37
N ASN A 556 22.25 -37.52 -24.71
CA ASN A 556 22.65 -36.36 -25.53
C ASN A 556 22.41 -34.97 -24.88
N LYS A 557 22.36 -34.90 -23.54
CA LYS A 557 22.33 -33.64 -22.79
C LYS A 557 23.60 -33.45 -21.98
N THR A 558 23.91 -32.20 -21.63
CA THR A 558 25.11 -31.86 -20.86
C THR A 558 24.73 -31.60 -19.41
N GLY A 559 25.33 -32.33 -18.46
CA GLY A 559 25.16 -32.01 -17.04
C GLY A 559 25.80 -30.66 -16.70
N VAL A 560 27.09 -30.52 -17.00
CA VAL A 560 27.89 -29.32 -16.69
C VAL A 560 28.73 -28.91 -17.89
N GLU A 561 28.66 -27.63 -18.27
CA GLU A 561 29.59 -26.97 -19.19
C GLU A 561 30.33 -25.83 -18.47
N ILE A 562 31.65 -25.79 -18.59
CA ILE A 562 32.48 -24.68 -18.10
C ILE A 562 33.34 -24.17 -19.24
N LEU A 563 33.27 -22.87 -19.51
CA LEU A 563 33.94 -22.22 -20.63
C LEU A 563 34.61 -20.92 -20.19
N ASN A 564 35.94 -20.93 -20.11
CA ASN A 564 36.72 -19.75 -19.75
C ASN A 564 37.36 -19.15 -21.01
N ARG A 565 36.93 -17.94 -21.36
CA ARG A 565 37.36 -17.21 -22.56
C ARG A 565 38.12 -15.93 -22.24
N ILE A 566 37.98 -15.40 -21.01
CA ILE A 566 38.77 -14.28 -20.52
C ILE A 566 39.99 -14.78 -19.76
N ASN A 567 41.08 -14.03 -19.83
CA ASN A 567 42.32 -14.37 -19.15
C ASN A 567 42.28 -13.88 -17.69
N ALA A 568 42.63 -14.74 -16.73
CA ALA A 568 42.50 -14.46 -15.29
C ALA A 568 43.47 -13.40 -14.74
N GLY A 569 44.25 -12.73 -15.59
CA GLY A 569 45.46 -12.03 -15.18
C GLY A 569 45.84 -10.77 -15.95
N ASN A 570 44.89 -9.99 -16.47
CA ASN A 570 45.19 -8.59 -16.83
C ASN A 570 44.46 -7.64 -15.88
N SER A 571 45.07 -7.42 -14.71
CA SER A 571 45.01 -6.12 -14.06
C SER A 571 45.73 -5.10 -14.96
N GLN A 572 45.06 -4.66 -16.03
CA GLN A 572 45.41 -3.41 -16.72
C GLN A 572 44.47 -2.31 -16.26
N GLU A 573 44.41 -2.09 -14.96
CA GLU A 573 44.08 -0.80 -14.37
C GLU A 573 45.08 -0.56 -13.23
N ASP A 574 46.35 -0.42 -13.60
CA ASP A 574 47.35 0.30 -12.81
C ASP A 574 48.54 0.66 -13.72
N GLY A 575 48.54 1.92 -14.20
CA GLY A 575 49.74 2.67 -14.59
C GLY A 575 50.24 2.54 -16.03
N GLY A 576 50.09 3.63 -16.82
CA GLY A 576 50.86 3.77 -18.06
C GLY A 576 50.58 4.96 -19.00
N ASN A 577 50.27 6.16 -18.49
CA ASN A 577 50.73 7.51 -18.91
C ASN A 577 49.70 8.60 -18.58
#